data_AF-A9P8D1-F1
#
_entry.id   AF-A9P8D1-F1
#
_cell.length_a   1.000
_cell.length_b   1.000
_cell.length_c   1.000
_cell.angle_alpha   90.00
_cell.angle_beta   90.00
_cell.angle_gamma   90.00
#
_symmetry.space_group_name_H-M   'P 1'
#
loop_
_entity.id
_entity.type
_entity.pdbx_description
1 polymer ?
#
loop_
_entity_poly.entity_id
_entity_poly.type
_entity_poly.pdbx_seq_one_letter_code
_entity_poly.pdbx_strand_id
1 'polypeptide(L)'
;MRPRARGKKLLEEWAAPLKSVEDIYEKFKVYCLGKLKSSPWSELDGLQPETKIINEQLGKINLKGFLTINSQPAVNGEKSDSPSVGWGGPGGYVYQKAYLEFFCSKDKLNALVDKCKSFPFVTYIAVNKGGSWISNVALTDVNAVTWGVFPGKEIIQPTVVDPTSFSVWKDEAFEIWSRGWASLYPEGDPSRTLLEEVQSSYFLVSLVDNDYIHGDIFAVFADL
;
A
#
# COMPACT_ATOMS: atom_id res chain seq x y z
N MET A 1 -19.17 -4.05 7.72
CA MET A 1 -20.35 -4.06 6.81
C MET A 1 -20.79 -5.50 6.58
N ARG A 2 -22.09 -5.82 6.39
CA ARG A 2 -22.51 -7.22 6.09
C ARG A 2 -21.90 -7.68 4.74
N PRO A 3 -21.42 -8.93 4.58
CA PRO A 3 -20.70 -9.38 3.38
C PRO A 3 -21.42 -9.10 2.06
N ARG A 4 -22.74 -9.30 2.01
CA ARG A 4 -23.57 -9.02 0.81
C ARG A 4 -23.59 -7.54 0.40
N ALA A 5 -23.56 -6.62 1.37
CA ALA A 5 -23.57 -5.18 1.08
C ALA A 5 -22.22 -4.70 0.55
N ARG A 6 -21.10 -5.29 1.03
CA ARG A 6 -19.75 -5.02 0.51
C ARG A 6 -19.62 -5.45 -0.95
N GLY A 7 -20.09 -6.64 -1.30
CA GLY A 7 -20.03 -7.15 -2.68
C GLY A 7 -20.80 -6.26 -3.68
N LYS A 8 -22.00 -5.81 -3.31
CA LYS A 8 -22.79 -4.88 -4.15
C LYS A 8 -22.04 -3.56 -4.39
N LYS A 9 -21.47 -2.98 -3.34
CA LYS A 9 -20.72 -1.72 -3.42
C LYS A 9 -19.44 -1.84 -4.25
N LEU A 10 -18.72 -2.95 -4.09
CA LEU A 10 -17.52 -3.25 -4.88
C LEU A 10 -17.88 -3.32 -6.37
N LEU A 11 -18.97 -4.01 -6.71
CA LEU A 11 -19.47 -4.07 -8.09
C LEU A 11 -19.79 -2.67 -8.64
N GLU A 12 -20.53 -1.85 -7.89
CA GLU A 12 -20.89 -0.48 -8.29
C GLU A 12 -19.68 0.44 -8.48
N GLU A 13 -18.68 0.34 -7.60
CA GLU A 13 -17.53 1.25 -7.59
C GLU A 13 -16.40 0.78 -8.54
N TRP A 14 -16.22 -0.54 -8.72
CA TRP A 14 -15.03 -1.11 -9.39
C TRP A 14 -15.33 -1.80 -10.73
N ALA A 15 -16.57 -2.18 -11.05
CA ALA A 15 -16.91 -2.87 -12.31
C ALA A 15 -17.20 -1.92 -13.49
N ALA A 16 -16.56 -0.75 -13.53
CA ALA A 16 -16.67 0.15 -14.67
C ALA A 16 -15.77 -0.37 -15.82
N PRO A 17 -16.17 -0.27 -17.10
CA PRO A 17 -15.34 -0.72 -18.22
C PRO A 17 -13.95 -0.08 -18.20
N LEU A 18 -12.91 -0.88 -18.39
CA LEU A 18 -11.51 -0.44 -18.45
C LEU A 18 -11.02 -0.57 -19.89
N LYS A 19 -10.59 0.54 -20.48
CA LYS A 19 -10.11 0.63 -21.87
C LYS A 19 -8.59 0.57 -21.95
N SER A 20 -7.91 1.01 -20.90
CA SER A 20 -6.44 1.00 -20.82
C SER A 20 -5.96 0.91 -19.38
N VAL A 21 -4.65 0.72 -19.21
CA VAL A 21 -4.03 0.62 -17.89
C VAL A 21 -4.20 1.92 -17.08
N GLU A 22 -4.31 3.07 -17.75
CA GLU A 22 -4.57 4.36 -17.12
C GLU A 22 -5.93 4.42 -16.42
N ASP A 23 -6.93 3.67 -16.89
CA ASP A 23 -8.23 3.57 -16.20
C ASP A 23 -8.08 2.85 -14.85
N ILE A 24 -7.18 1.86 -14.77
CA ILE A 24 -6.82 1.22 -13.50
C ILE A 24 -6.16 2.26 -12.59
N TYR A 25 -5.22 3.04 -13.11
CA TYR A 25 -4.49 4.06 -12.32
C TYR A 25 -5.45 5.10 -11.72
N GLU A 26 -6.40 5.58 -12.53
CA GLU A 26 -7.44 6.51 -12.08
C GLU A 26 -8.32 5.89 -10.99
N LYS A 27 -8.67 4.60 -11.08
CA LYS A 27 -9.45 3.92 -10.01
C LYS A 27 -8.74 3.95 -8.66
N PHE A 28 -7.46 3.60 -8.62
CA PHE A 28 -6.68 3.66 -7.38
C PHE A 28 -6.57 5.09 -6.84
N LYS A 29 -6.29 6.06 -7.70
CA LYS A 29 -6.25 7.48 -7.30
C LYS A 29 -7.60 7.96 -6.73
N VAL A 30 -8.71 7.64 -7.38
CA VAL A 30 -10.05 8.04 -6.91
C VAL A 30 -10.38 7.40 -5.56
N TYR A 31 -9.96 6.16 -5.31
CA TYR A 31 -10.03 5.54 -3.98
C TYR A 31 -9.19 6.28 -2.95
N CYS A 32 -7.91 6.53 -3.23
CA CYS A 32 -7.02 7.25 -2.30
C CYS A 32 -7.49 8.68 -2.00
N LEU A 33 -8.21 9.34 -2.90
CA LEU A 33 -8.84 10.64 -2.65
C LEU A 33 -10.17 10.55 -1.87
N GLY A 34 -10.57 9.36 -1.43
CA GLY A 34 -11.76 9.12 -0.62
C GLY A 34 -13.08 9.20 -1.38
N LYS A 35 -13.03 9.19 -2.73
CA LYS A 35 -14.22 9.25 -3.59
C LYS A 35 -14.86 7.87 -3.78
N LEU A 36 -14.07 6.80 -3.68
CA LEU A 36 -14.56 5.44 -3.49
C LEU A 36 -14.46 5.07 -2.02
N LYS A 37 -15.36 4.21 -1.54
CA LYS A 37 -15.37 3.78 -0.15
C LYS A 37 -15.02 2.30 0.00
N SER A 38 -15.01 1.52 -1.09
CA SER A 38 -14.60 0.12 -1.11
C SER A 38 -13.27 -0.05 -1.83
N SER A 39 -12.54 -1.12 -1.49
CA SER A 39 -11.34 -1.58 -2.19
C SER A 39 -11.34 -3.11 -2.25
N PRO A 40 -10.88 -3.74 -3.36
CA PRO A 40 -10.66 -5.17 -3.40
C PRO A 40 -9.66 -5.66 -2.34
N TRP A 41 -8.67 -4.82 -2.00
CA TRP A 41 -7.58 -5.13 -1.06
C TRP A 41 -7.85 -4.71 0.40
N SER A 42 -9.01 -4.14 0.70
CA SER A 42 -9.34 -3.70 2.06
C SER A 42 -10.76 -4.08 2.47
N GLU A 43 -10.90 -4.54 3.71
CA GLU A 43 -12.20 -4.80 4.33
C GLU A 43 -12.83 -3.57 4.97
N LEU A 44 -12.06 -2.49 5.10
CA LEU A 44 -12.47 -1.26 5.74
C LEU A 44 -13.42 -0.47 4.84
N ASP A 45 -14.39 0.22 5.44
CA ASP A 45 -15.30 1.11 4.72
C ASP A 45 -14.73 2.53 4.75
N GLY A 46 -14.21 2.97 3.61
CA GLY A 46 -13.54 4.25 3.46
C GLY A 46 -12.10 4.27 3.99
N LEU A 47 -11.48 5.44 3.88
CA LEU A 47 -10.10 5.65 4.30
C LEU A 47 -10.02 5.86 5.81
N GLN A 48 -8.94 5.35 6.41
CA GLN A 48 -8.64 5.65 7.81
C GLN A 48 -8.22 7.12 7.96
N PRO A 49 -8.42 7.73 9.15
CA PRO A 49 -8.04 9.11 9.41
C PRO A 49 -6.59 9.43 9.03
N GLU A 50 -5.63 8.54 9.31
CA GLU A 50 -4.22 8.73 8.98
C GLU A 50 -3.96 8.86 7.48
N THR A 51 -4.72 8.16 6.63
CA THR A 51 -4.54 8.22 5.17
C THR A 51 -4.80 9.62 4.64
N LYS A 52 -5.67 10.40 5.29
CA LYS A 52 -5.97 11.79 4.89
C LYS A 52 -4.76 12.72 5.00
N ILE A 53 -3.71 12.32 5.73
CA ILE A 53 -2.46 13.07 5.85
C ILE A 53 -1.65 13.02 4.55
N ILE A 54 -1.77 11.92 3.78
CA ILE A 54 -0.92 11.62 2.61
C ILE A 54 -1.72 11.29 1.33
N ASN A 55 -3.04 11.48 1.35
CA ASN A 55 -3.94 11.04 0.29
C ASN A 55 -3.67 11.68 -1.09
N GLU A 56 -3.31 12.97 -1.12
CA GLU A 56 -2.97 13.67 -2.36
C GLU A 56 -1.68 13.12 -2.98
N GLN A 57 -0.68 12.79 -2.16
CA GLN A 57 0.57 12.18 -2.59
C GLN A 57 0.32 10.75 -3.11
N LEU A 58 -0.50 9.97 -2.40
CA LEU A 58 -0.96 8.66 -2.87
C LEU A 58 -1.64 8.79 -4.25
N GLY A 59 -2.58 9.72 -4.41
CA GLY A 59 -3.24 9.98 -5.69
C GLY A 59 -2.27 10.27 -6.82
N LYS A 60 -1.23 11.09 -6.57
CA LYS A 60 -0.19 11.42 -7.56
C LYS A 60 0.61 10.20 -8.00
N ILE A 61 1.08 9.37 -7.06
CA ILE A 61 1.90 8.20 -7.42
C ILE A 61 1.06 7.09 -8.08
N ASN A 62 -0.21 6.96 -7.73
CA ASN A 62 -1.13 6.04 -8.40
C ASN A 62 -1.33 6.41 -9.88
N LEU A 63 -1.48 7.69 -10.19
CA LEU A 63 -1.52 8.18 -11.59
C LEU A 63 -0.22 7.93 -12.36
N LYS A 64 0.90 7.86 -11.65
CA LYS A 64 2.19 7.44 -12.19
C LYS A 64 2.34 5.91 -12.24
N GLY A 65 1.30 5.11 -11.99
CA GLY A 65 1.33 3.65 -12.09
C GLY A 65 1.97 2.91 -10.92
N PHE A 66 2.08 3.55 -9.75
CA PHE A 66 2.43 2.90 -8.48
C PHE A 66 1.14 2.68 -7.67
N LEU A 67 0.54 1.51 -7.84
CA LEU A 67 -0.84 1.19 -7.45
C LEU A 67 -0.93 0.77 -5.98
N THR A 68 -1.16 1.74 -5.09
CA THR A 68 -1.06 1.57 -3.64
C THR A 68 -2.23 0.80 -3.06
N ILE A 69 -1.92 -0.25 -2.28
CA ILE A 69 -2.90 -1.06 -1.56
C ILE A 69 -2.82 -0.91 -0.04
N ASN A 70 -1.70 -0.41 0.48
CA ASN A 70 -1.50 -0.14 1.90
C ASN A 70 -0.53 1.04 2.11
N SER A 71 -0.69 1.80 3.18
CA SER A 71 0.15 2.97 3.48
C SER A 71 -0.03 3.45 4.92
N GLN A 72 1.02 4.01 5.52
CA GLN A 72 0.93 4.83 6.74
C GLN A 72 1.89 6.03 6.65
N PRO A 73 1.54 7.19 7.24
CA PRO A 73 2.41 8.35 7.29
C PRO A 73 3.57 8.16 8.28
N ALA A 74 4.58 9.02 8.21
CA ALA A 74 5.54 9.16 9.30
C ALA A 74 4.89 9.89 10.49
N VAL A 75 5.14 9.39 11.70
CA VAL A 75 4.67 9.99 12.96
C VAL A 75 5.82 10.03 13.94
N ASN A 76 6.09 11.22 14.49
CA ASN A 76 7.17 11.45 15.43
C ASN A 76 6.63 11.94 16.77
N GLY A 77 6.27 11.00 17.66
CA GLY A 77 5.89 11.31 19.03
C GLY A 77 4.55 12.02 19.14
N GLU A 78 3.53 11.55 18.42
CA GLU A 78 2.16 12.06 18.57
C GLU A 78 1.52 11.49 19.83
N LYS A 79 0.57 12.21 20.41
CA LYS A 79 -0.19 11.73 21.58
C LYS A 79 -0.91 10.42 21.26
N SER A 80 -0.83 9.47 22.19
CA SER A 80 -1.43 8.15 22.04
C SER A 80 -2.96 8.13 22.00
N ASP A 81 -3.62 9.24 22.33
CA ASP A 81 -5.06 9.47 22.19
C ASP A 81 -5.41 10.39 21.00
N SER A 82 -4.45 10.62 20.09
CA SER A 82 -4.70 11.36 18.85
C SER A 82 -5.81 10.71 18.02
N PRO A 83 -6.78 11.49 17.51
CA PRO A 83 -7.89 10.95 16.72
C PRO A 83 -7.46 10.44 15.33
N SER A 84 -6.24 10.77 14.87
CA SER A 84 -5.76 10.35 13.56
C SER A 84 -4.95 9.05 13.60
N VAL A 85 -4.02 8.94 14.56
CA VAL A 85 -2.98 7.89 14.62
C VAL A 85 -2.83 7.26 16.01
N GLY A 86 -3.60 7.73 17.00
CA GLY A 86 -3.47 7.31 18.39
C GLY A 86 -3.96 5.88 18.65
N TRP A 87 -3.24 5.17 19.52
CA TRP A 87 -3.61 3.85 20.02
C TRP A 87 -2.97 3.58 21.40
N GLY A 88 -3.43 2.55 22.11
CA GLY A 88 -2.83 2.12 23.39
C GLY A 88 -3.33 2.86 24.64
N GLY A 89 -4.29 3.77 24.49
CA GLY A 89 -4.89 4.57 25.56
C GLY A 89 -4.15 5.88 25.83
N PRO A 90 -4.72 6.82 26.61
CA PRO A 90 -4.16 8.14 26.82
C PRO A 90 -2.87 8.13 27.65
N GLY A 91 -2.05 9.17 27.48
CA GLY A 91 -0.86 9.44 28.31
C GLY A 91 0.48 8.90 27.78
N GLY A 92 0.50 8.28 26.60
CA GLY A 92 1.71 7.84 25.91
C GLY A 92 2.00 8.64 24.64
N TYR A 93 2.96 8.12 23.87
CA TYR A 93 3.36 8.64 22.57
C TYR A 93 3.48 7.51 21.55
N VAL A 94 3.02 7.76 20.34
CA VAL A 94 3.07 6.81 19.22
C VAL A 94 3.96 7.33 18.10
N TYR A 95 4.52 6.39 17.35
CA TYR A 95 5.51 6.64 16.32
C TYR A 95 5.27 5.71 15.14
N GLN A 96 5.55 6.20 13.94
CA GLN A 96 5.42 5.47 12.68
C GLN A 96 6.56 5.84 11.74
N LYS A 97 7.16 4.85 11.09
CA LYS A 97 7.92 5.05 9.84
C LYS A 97 6.93 5.22 8.69
N ALA A 98 7.26 6.05 7.71
CA ALA A 98 6.45 6.12 6.50
C ALA A 98 6.57 4.79 5.73
N TYR A 99 5.43 4.28 5.25
CA TYR A 99 5.32 3.01 4.56
C TYR A 99 4.38 3.11 3.38
N LEU A 100 4.76 2.50 2.27
CA LEU A 100 3.93 2.32 1.09
C LEU A 100 4.00 0.87 0.62
N GLU A 101 2.85 0.32 0.25
CA GLU A 101 2.74 -0.97 -0.42
C GLU A 101 1.95 -0.83 -1.71
N PHE A 102 2.51 -1.25 -2.83
CA PHE A 102 1.90 -1.01 -4.14
C PHE A 102 2.29 -2.05 -5.18
N PHE A 103 1.46 -2.15 -6.22
CA PHE A 103 1.81 -2.85 -7.45
C PHE A 103 2.43 -1.88 -8.47
N CYS A 104 3.46 -2.30 -9.20
CA CYS A 104 3.97 -1.53 -10.35
C CYS A 104 4.55 -2.45 -11.43
N SER A 105 4.69 -1.92 -12.65
CA SER A 105 5.35 -2.64 -13.75
C SER A 105 6.85 -2.80 -13.48
N LYS A 106 7.48 -3.78 -14.13
CA LYS A 106 8.92 -4.02 -14.00
C LYS A 106 9.77 -2.78 -14.35
N ASP A 107 9.39 -2.03 -15.37
CA ASP A 107 10.11 -0.82 -15.79
C ASP A 107 10.04 0.27 -14.71
N LYS A 108 8.86 0.45 -14.10
CA LYS A 108 8.68 1.39 -12.98
C LYS A 108 9.45 0.95 -11.73
N LEU A 109 9.46 -0.35 -11.44
CA LEU A 109 10.27 -0.90 -10.34
C LEU A 109 11.76 -0.63 -10.57
N ASN A 110 12.28 -0.88 -11.78
CA ASN A 110 13.69 -0.64 -12.08
C ASN A 110 14.07 0.83 -11.89
N ALA A 111 13.22 1.75 -12.37
CA ALA A 111 13.44 3.19 -12.20
C ALA A 111 13.39 3.61 -10.72
N LEU A 112 12.45 3.06 -9.94
CA LEU A 112 12.33 3.28 -8.50
C LEU A 112 13.58 2.78 -7.75
N VAL A 113 14.01 1.54 -8.01
CA VAL A 113 15.19 0.93 -7.40
C VAL A 113 16.45 1.75 -7.69
N ASP A 114 16.59 2.26 -8.91
CA ASP A 114 17.70 3.14 -9.25
C ASP A 114 17.65 4.46 -8.47
N LYS A 115 16.47 5.10 -8.37
CA LYS A 115 16.28 6.30 -7.54
C LYS A 115 16.59 6.04 -6.07
N CYS A 116 16.17 4.91 -5.50
CA CYS A 116 16.43 4.55 -4.10
C CYS A 116 17.92 4.57 -3.71
N LYS A 117 18.85 4.42 -4.66
CA LYS A 117 20.30 4.52 -4.38
C LYS A 117 20.71 5.88 -3.81
N SER A 118 19.95 6.93 -4.11
CA SER A 118 20.16 8.28 -3.57
C SER A 118 19.43 8.55 -2.26
N PHE A 119 18.64 7.58 -1.76
CA PHE A 119 17.85 7.68 -0.53
C PHE A 119 18.29 6.58 0.45
N PRO A 120 19.40 6.79 1.20
CA PRO A 120 20.04 5.73 1.98
C PRO A 120 19.19 5.18 3.13
N PHE A 121 18.16 5.92 3.57
CA PHE A 121 17.22 5.47 4.60
C PHE A 121 16.04 4.68 4.04
N VAL A 122 15.87 4.62 2.71
CA VAL A 122 14.75 3.91 2.09
C VAL A 122 15.11 2.44 1.88
N THR A 123 14.27 1.57 2.45
CA THR A 123 14.35 0.11 2.26
C THR A 123 13.17 -0.37 1.43
N TYR A 124 13.39 -1.33 0.55
CA TYR A 124 12.36 -1.91 -0.29
C TYR A 124 12.46 -3.43 -0.38
N ILE A 125 11.30 -4.03 -0.59
CA ILE A 125 11.12 -5.45 -0.90
C ILE A 125 10.17 -5.53 -2.10
N ALA A 126 10.57 -6.17 -3.18
CA ALA A 126 9.74 -6.37 -4.37
C ALA A 126 9.68 -7.83 -4.77
N VAL A 127 8.47 -8.34 -5.03
CA VAL A 127 8.24 -9.72 -5.46
C VAL A 127 7.15 -9.77 -6.54
N ASN A 128 7.38 -10.53 -7.61
CA ASN A 128 6.32 -10.78 -8.61
C ASN A 128 5.57 -12.08 -8.30
N LYS A 129 4.49 -12.33 -9.05
CA LYS A 129 3.68 -13.56 -8.91
C LYS A 129 4.53 -14.83 -8.99
N GLY A 130 5.50 -14.86 -9.89
CA GLY A 130 6.44 -15.99 -10.09
C GLY A 130 7.53 -16.14 -9.03
N GLY A 131 7.62 -15.25 -8.04
CA GLY A 131 8.60 -15.33 -6.94
C GLY A 131 9.96 -14.68 -7.23
N SER A 132 10.11 -13.94 -8.34
CA SER A 132 11.29 -13.12 -8.59
C SER A 132 11.38 -12.03 -7.53
N TRP A 133 12.49 -11.99 -6.81
CA TRP A 133 12.70 -11.14 -5.64
C TRP A 133 13.78 -10.08 -5.89
N ILE A 134 13.50 -8.83 -5.54
CA ILE A 134 14.44 -7.70 -5.62
C ILE A 134 14.33 -6.90 -4.31
N SER A 135 15.42 -6.74 -3.57
CA SER A 135 15.41 -6.12 -2.23
C SER A 135 16.76 -5.50 -1.91
N ASN A 136 16.78 -4.49 -1.03
CA ASN A 136 17.99 -3.99 -0.37
C ASN A 136 18.06 -4.34 1.14
N VAL A 137 17.15 -5.19 1.62
CA VAL A 137 17.16 -5.77 2.98
C VAL A 137 17.36 -7.28 2.93
N ALA A 138 17.94 -7.86 3.98
CA ALA A 138 18.10 -9.30 4.11
C ALA A 138 16.77 -9.97 4.47
N LEU A 139 16.62 -11.26 4.14
CA LEU A 139 15.39 -12.03 4.43
C LEU A 139 15.09 -12.17 5.92
N THR A 140 16.09 -11.95 6.78
CA THR A 140 15.99 -12.00 8.24
C THR A 140 15.70 -10.64 8.89
N ASP A 141 15.72 -9.56 8.11
CA ASP A 141 15.60 -8.20 8.65
C ASP A 141 14.13 -7.85 8.88
N VAL A 142 13.67 -8.04 10.12
CA VAL A 142 12.35 -7.62 10.57
C VAL A 142 12.41 -6.14 10.97
N ASN A 143 11.70 -5.28 10.25
CA ASN A 143 11.75 -3.83 10.44
C ASN A 143 10.51 -3.32 11.21
N ALA A 144 10.68 -2.81 12.42
CA ALA A 144 9.59 -2.16 13.15
C ALA A 144 9.18 -0.84 12.47
N VAL A 145 7.89 -0.72 12.16
CA VAL A 145 7.33 0.45 11.47
C VAL A 145 6.30 1.21 12.29
N THR A 146 5.75 0.62 13.35
CA THR A 146 4.86 1.30 14.29
C THR A 146 5.21 0.87 15.71
N TRP A 147 5.39 1.83 16.61
CA TRP A 147 5.67 1.58 18.02
C TRP A 147 5.10 2.66 18.93
N GLY A 148 5.03 2.36 20.23
CA GLY A 148 4.49 3.25 21.24
C GLY A 148 5.21 3.14 22.57
N VAL A 149 5.32 4.27 23.26
CA VAL A 149 5.93 4.41 24.58
C VAL A 149 4.86 4.90 25.55
N PHE A 150 4.62 4.13 26.60
CA PHE A 150 3.53 4.37 27.56
C PHE A 150 4.04 4.38 28.99
N PRO A 151 3.45 5.20 29.90
CA PRO A 151 3.87 5.26 31.30
C PRO A 151 3.80 3.88 31.99
N GLY A 152 4.90 3.48 32.62
CA GLY A 152 4.98 2.23 33.39
C GLY A 152 4.89 0.94 32.57
N LYS A 153 5.18 0.99 31.25
CA LYS A 153 5.16 -0.17 30.35
C LYS A 153 6.45 -0.24 29.51
N GLU A 154 6.77 -1.45 29.05
CA GLU A 154 7.77 -1.64 27.99
C GLU A 154 7.30 -1.04 26.66
N ILE A 155 8.23 -0.86 25.72
CA ILE A 155 7.91 -0.40 24.37
C ILE A 155 7.04 -1.47 23.68
N ILE A 156 5.95 -1.03 23.05
CA ILE A 156 5.07 -1.90 22.28
C ILE A 156 5.28 -1.61 20.80
N GLN A 157 5.57 -2.63 20.00
CA GLN A 157 5.79 -2.53 18.55
C GLN A 157 4.81 -3.44 17.79
N PRO A 158 3.55 -3.02 17.57
CA PRO A 158 2.51 -3.88 17.04
C PRO A 158 2.66 -4.20 15.54
N THR A 159 3.48 -3.44 14.81
CA THR A 159 3.58 -3.57 13.35
C THR A 159 5.04 -3.60 12.89
N VAL A 160 5.35 -4.61 12.10
CA VAL A 160 6.66 -4.83 11.48
C VAL A 160 6.49 -5.13 10.00
N VAL A 161 7.51 -4.83 9.21
CA VAL A 161 7.69 -5.34 7.85
C VAL A 161 8.66 -6.52 7.94
N ASP A 162 8.18 -7.71 7.60
CA ASP A 162 8.94 -8.96 7.60
C ASP A 162 8.99 -9.54 6.17
N PRO A 163 10.18 -9.71 5.57
CA PRO A 163 10.34 -10.33 4.26
C PRO A 163 9.69 -11.71 4.11
N THR A 164 9.69 -12.52 5.17
CA THR A 164 9.11 -13.87 5.15
C THR A 164 7.59 -13.79 5.06
N SER A 165 6.97 -13.01 5.94
CA SER A 165 5.52 -12.75 5.91
C SER A 165 5.09 -12.08 4.60
N PHE A 166 5.87 -11.15 4.06
CA PHE A 166 5.59 -10.50 2.77
C PHE A 166 5.58 -11.50 1.60
N SER A 167 6.48 -12.49 1.63
CA SER A 167 6.53 -13.56 0.62
C SER A 167 5.29 -14.45 0.63
N VAL A 168 4.68 -14.66 1.81
CA VAL A 168 3.42 -15.41 1.95
C VAL A 168 2.23 -14.55 1.54
N TRP A 169 2.19 -13.30 2.00
CA TRP A 169 1.13 -12.34 1.67
C TRP A 169 1.01 -12.09 0.16
N LYS A 170 2.12 -12.15 -0.59
CA LYS A 170 2.11 -11.92 -2.05
C LYS A 170 1.04 -12.74 -2.77
N ASP A 171 0.86 -14.01 -2.37
CA ASP A 171 -0.01 -14.93 -3.12
C ASP A 171 -1.46 -14.47 -3.02
N GLU A 172 -1.91 -14.11 -1.82
CA GLU A 172 -3.22 -13.50 -1.59
C GLU A 172 -3.35 -12.15 -2.28
N ALA A 173 -2.34 -11.28 -2.15
CA ALA A 173 -2.33 -9.94 -2.77
C ALA A 173 -2.50 -10.01 -4.30
N PHE A 174 -1.80 -10.95 -4.96
CA PHE A 174 -1.94 -11.20 -6.39
C PHE A 174 -3.28 -11.87 -6.72
N GLU A 175 -3.78 -12.80 -5.92
CA GLU A 175 -5.09 -13.45 -6.14
C GLU A 175 -6.25 -12.44 -6.13
N ILE A 176 -6.18 -11.38 -5.33
CA ILE A 176 -7.22 -10.33 -5.26
C ILE A 176 -7.44 -9.65 -6.61
N TRP A 177 -6.41 -9.50 -7.46
CA TRP A 177 -6.61 -8.99 -8.83
C TRP A 177 -7.63 -9.83 -9.60
N SER A 178 -7.50 -11.16 -9.56
CA SER A 178 -8.39 -12.06 -10.29
C SER A 178 -9.71 -12.27 -9.56
N ARG A 179 -9.65 -12.69 -8.29
CA ARG A 179 -10.83 -13.11 -7.51
C ARG A 179 -11.63 -11.95 -6.93
N GLY A 180 -10.98 -10.83 -6.64
CA GLY A 180 -11.59 -9.64 -6.07
C GLY A 180 -12.09 -8.65 -7.12
N TRP A 181 -11.32 -8.38 -8.17
CA TRP A 181 -11.66 -7.37 -9.17
C TRP A 181 -12.02 -7.94 -10.55
N ALA A 182 -11.17 -8.76 -11.16
CA ALA A 182 -11.40 -9.25 -12.52
C ALA A 182 -12.67 -10.12 -12.61
N SER A 183 -13.00 -10.87 -11.54
CA SER A 183 -14.22 -11.65 -11.40
C SER A 183 -15.52 -10.84 -11.40
N LEU A 184 -15.44 -9.50 -11.24
CA LEU A 184 -16.59 -8.60 -11.36
C LEU A 184 -17.05 -8.44 -12.82
N TYR A 185 -16.20 -8.83 -13.78
CA TYR A 185 -16.49 -8.77 -15.20
C TYR A 185 -16.79 -10.17 -15.75
N PRO A 186 -17.69 -10.30 -16.74
CA PRO A 186 -17.95 -11.56 -17.42
C PRO A 186 -16.70 -12.16 -18.08
N GLU A 187 -16.74 -13.47 -18.36
CA GLU A 187 -15.72 -14.11 -19.20
C GLU A 187 -15.68 -13.49 -20.60
N GLY A 188 -14.47 -13.27 -21.13
CA GLY A 188 -14.26 -12.63 -22.42
C GLY A 188 -14.33 -11.09 -22.41
N ASP A 189 -14.63 -10.46 -21.28
CA ASP A 189 -14.59 -9.00 -21.17
C ASP A 189 -13.15 -8.46 -21.30
N PRO A 190 -12.90 -7.43 -22.14
CA PRO A 190 -11.56 -6.83 -22.26
C PRO A 190 -11.00 -6.28 -20.94
N SER A 191 -11.86 -5.76 -20.05
CA SER A 191 -11.45 -5.24 -18.74
C SER A 191 -10.90 -6.35 -17.85
N ARG A 192 -11.50 -7.55 -17.92
CA ARG A 192 -11.02 -8.73 -17.21
C ARG A 192 -9.63 -9.14 -17.69
N THR A 193 -9.46 -9.22 -19.00
CA THR A 193 -8.18 -9.57 -19.63
C THR A 193 -7.08 -8.59 -19.22
N LEU A 194 -7.37 -7.29 -19.25
CA LEU A 194 -6.43 -6.25 -18.85
C LEU A 194 -5.99 -6.38 -17.37
N LEU A 195 -6.91 -6.67 -16.46
CA LEU A 195 -6.58 -6.88 -15.04
C LEU A 195 -5.70 -8.12 -14.82
N GLU A 196 -5.96 -9.21 -15.56
CA GLU A 196 -5.14 -10.43 -15.52
C GLU A 196 -3.75 -10.21 -16.13
N GLU A 197 -3.63 -9.39 -17.19
CA GLU A 197 -2.34 -8.96 -17.76
C GLU A 197 -1.52 -8.13 -16.76
N VAL A 198 -2.15 -7.18 -16.07
CA VAL A 198 -1.50 -6.39 -15.00
C VAL A 198 -1.03 -7.32 -13.87
N GLN A 199 -1.90 -8.20 -13.38
CA GLN A 199 -1.54 -9.17 -12.34
C GLN A 199 -0.32 -10.01 -12.71
N SER A 200 -0.25 -10.50 -13.95
CA SER A 200 0.81 -11.41 -14.39
C SER A 200 2.15 -10.73 -14.63
N SER A 201 2.17 -9.42 -14.93
CA SER A 201 3.37 -8.68 -15.32
C SER A 201 3.93 -7.76 -14.22
N TYR A 202 3.17 -7.47 -13.17
CA TYR A 202 3.55 -6.52 -12.13
C TYR A 202 4.32 -7.16 -10.96
N PHE A 203 4.98 -6.30 -10.20
CA PHE A 203 5.58 -6.61 -8.90
C PHE A 203 4.75 -5.99 -7.78
N LEU A 204 4.61 -6.72 -6.68
CA LEU A 204 4.19 -6.17 -5.39
C LEU A 204 5.44 -5.64 -4.68
N VAL A 205 5.36 -4.41 -4.18
CA VAL A 205 6.48 -3.69 -3.57
C VAL A 205 6.08 -3.16 -2.21
N SER A 206 6.90 -3.40 -1.20
CA SER A 206 6.90 -2.75 0.11
C SER A 206 8.06 -1.75 0.14
N LEU A 207 7.80 -0.53 0.60
CA LEU A 207 8.75 0.58 0.68
C LEU A 207 8.63 1.23 2.06
N VAL A 208 9.75 1.38 2.78
CA VAL A 208 9.81 1.99 4.11
C VAL A 208 10.88 3.08 4.10
N ASP A 209 10.54 4.26 4.61
CA ASP A 209 11.54 5.29 4.94
C ASP A 209 11.92 5.17 6.43
N ASN A 210 13.18 4.86 6.69
CA ASN A 210 13.68 4.66 8.04
C ASN A 210 14.02 5.97 8.77
N ASP A 211 14.11 7.10 8.07
CA ASP A 211 14.21 8.42 8.70
C ASP A 211 12.80 8.92 9.05
N TYR A 212 12.21 8.38 10.11
CA TYR A 212 10.86 8.73 10.52
C TYR A 212 10.72 10.18 11.06
N ILE A 213 11.83 10.88 11.27
CA ILE A 213 11.84 12.24 11.81
C ILE A 213 11.85 13.27 10.67
N HIS A 214 12.70 13.06 9.66
CA HIS A 214 12.95 14.04 8.60
C HIS A 214 12.78 13.49 7.18
N GLY A 215 12.47 12.20 7.03
CA GLY A 215 12.30 11.54 5.76
C GLY A 215 11.07 12.01 4.98
N ASP A 216 11.13 11.79 3.68
CA ASP A 216 10.02 12.01 2.74
C ASP A 216 10.00 10.85 1.75
N ILE A 217 9.23 9.82 2.09
CA ILE A 217 9.08 8.63 1.24
C ILE A 217 8.58 8.97 -0.16
N PHE A 218 7.87 10.09 -0.35
CA PHE A 218 7.34 10.47 -1.66
C PHE A 218 8.39 11.12 -2.57
N ALA A 219 9.49 11.62 -2.01
CA ALA A 219 10.57 12.24 -2.76
C ALA A 219 11.22 11.28 -3.78
N VAL A 220 11.22 9.97 -3.49
CA VAL A 220 11.74 8.95 -4.44
C VAL A 220 10.93 8.89 -5.75
N PHE A 221 9.68 9.39 -5.75
CA PHE A 221 8.79 9.37 -6.91
C PHE A 221 8.74 10.68 -7.70
N ALA A 222 9.42 11.75 -7.25
CA ALA A 222 9.25 13.09 -7.82
C ALA A 222 9.46 13.14 -9.35
N ASP A 223 10.48 12.44 -9.84
CA ASP A 223 10.89 12.42 -11.26
C ASP A 223 10.60 11.10 -11.99
N LEU A 224 9.78 10.23 -11.40
CA LEU A 224 9.34 8.95 -11.99
C LEU A 224 8.04 9.09 -12.79
#